data_AF-A0A382YL79-F1
#
_entry.id   AF-A0A382YL79-F1
#
_cell.length_a   1.000
_cell.length_b   1.000
_cell.length_c   1.000
_cell.angle_alpha   90.00
_cell.angle_beta   90.00
_cell.angle_gamma   90.00
#
_symmetry.space_group_name_H-M   'P 1'
#
loop_
_entity.id
_entity.type
_entity.pdbx_description
1 polymer ?
#
loop_
_entity_poly.entity_id
_entity_poly.type
_entity_poly.pdbx_seq_one_letter_code
_entity_poly.pdbx_strand_id
1 'polypeptide(L)'
;MKKKISLIGAGQIGGTLAHLISIKELADVVLFDVVEGLAKGKALDIAQSTSVSGSNINLIGTSNYEDTKNSDVIIITAGIPRKLGMSRDDLLGTNLKIIKQVAEGIKKT
;
A
#
# COMPACT_ATOMS: atom_id res chain seq x y z
N MET A 1 -15.49 7.39 13.62
CA MET A 1 -14.19 7.37 12.91
C MET A 1 -14.42 6.76 11.53
N LYS A 2 -13.86 7.36 10.47
CA LYS A 2 -13.80 6.67 9.16
C LYS A 2 -12.92 5.42 9.31
N LYS A 3 -13.26 4.36 8.58
CA LYS A 3 -12.46 3.13 8.51
C LYS A 3 -11.08 3.43 7.92
N LYS A 4 -10.07 2.64 8.27
CA LYS A 4 -8.68 2.82 7.83
C LYS A 4 -8.16 1.56 7.13
N ILE A 5 -7.63 1.71 5.92
CA ILE A 5 -7.00 0.63 5.16
C ILE A 5 -5.53 0.99 4.90
N SER A 6 -4.61 0.11 5.29
CA SER A 6 -3.20 0.21 4.92
C SER A 6 -2.87 -0.70 3.75
N LEU A 7 -2.23 -0.14 2.72
CA LEU A 7 -1.72 -0.84 1.56
C LEU A 7 -0.21 -0.91 1.67
N ILE A 8 0.34 -2.11 1.83
CA ILE A 8 1.80 -2.31 1.85
C ILE A 8 2.25 -2.60 0.42
N GLY A 9 3.03 -1.68 -0.14
CA GLY A 9 3.47 -1.63 -1.54
C GLY A 9 2.74 -0.55 -2.33
N ALA A 10 3.48 0.41 -2.88
CA ALA A 10 3.00 1.51 -3.72
C ALA A 10 3.22 1.28 -5.22
N GLY A 11 3.40 0.02 -5.62
CA GLY A 11 3.48 -0.41 -7.01
C GLY A 11 2.17 -0.18 -7.80
N GLN A 12 2.03 -0.85 -8.94
CA GLN A 12 0.82 -0.69 -9.76
C GLN A 12 -0.44 -1.17 -9.02
N ILE A 13 -0.40 -2.38 -8.43
CA ILE A 13 -1.56 -2.95 -7.72
C ILE A 13 -1.94 -2.08 -6.51
N GLY A 14 -0.99 -1.73 -5.64
CA GLY A 14 -1.25 -0.88 -4.48
C GLY A 14 -1.80 0.49 -4.86
N GLY A 15 -1.25 1.12 -5.90
CA GLY A 15 -1.77 2.38 -6.43
C GLY A 15 -3.21 2.29 -6.94
N THR A 16 -3.49 1.29 -7.76
CA THR A 16 -4.85 1.06 -8.29
C THR A 16 -5.84 0.77 -7.17
N LEU A 17 -5.46 -0.03 -6.18
CA LEU A 17 -6.32 -0.29 -5.01
C LEU A 17 -6.57 0.99 -4.22
N ALA A 18 -5.56 1.82 -3.96
CA ALA A 18 -5.72 3.11 -3.28
C ALA A 18 -6.72 4.00 -4.02
N HIS A 19 -6.60 4.08 -5.35
CA HIS A 19 -7.49 4.87 -6.19
C HIS A 19 -8.94 4.33 -6.18
N LEU A 20 -9.12 3.01 -6.27
CA LEU A 20 -10.45 2.39 -6.22
C LEU A 20 -11.12 2.55 -4.84
N ILE A 21 -10.35 2.44 -3.76
CA ILE A 21 -10.82 2.71 -2.39
C ILE A 21 -11.27 4.16 -2.28
N SER A 22 -10.50 5.09 -2.87
CA SER A 22 -10.85 6.52 -2.92
C SER A 22 -12.17 6.77 -3.64
N ILE A 23 -12.31 6.29 -4.88
CA ILE A 23 -13.51 6.51 -5.70
C ILE A 23 -14.76 5.92 -5.03
N LYS A 24 -14.61 4.78 -4.34
CA LYS A 24 -15.72 4.11 -3.66
C LYS A 24 -15.94 4.57 -2.22
N GLU A 25 -15.14 5.53 -1.75
CA GLU A 25 -15.18 6.08 -0.37
C GLU A 25 -15.21 5.02 0.74
N LEU A 26 -14.47 3.91 0.57
CA LEU A 26 -14.56 2.78 1.50
C LEU A 26 -13.87 3.04 2.84
N ALA A 27 -12.77 3.79 2.82
CA ALA A 27 -11.92 4.07 3.98
C ALA A 27 -10.90 5.18 3.68
N ASP A 28 -10.34 5.75 4.75
CA ASP A 28 -9.09 6.50 4.66
C ASP A 28 -7.93 5.53 4.39
N VAL A 29 -6.96 5.95 3.58
CA VAL A 29 -5.91 5.10 3.04
C VAL A 29 -4.52 5.50 3.55
N VAL A 30 -3.76 4.51 3.97
CA VAL A 30 -2.31 4.62 4.17
C VAL A 30 -1.61 3.80 3.10
N LEU A 31 -0.91 4.45 2.19
CA LEU A 31 -0.07 3.78 1.21
C LEU A 31 1.37 3.76 1.73
N PHE A 32 1.92 2.56 1.90
CA PHE A 32 3.28 2.38 2.40
C PHE A 32 4.19 1.84 1.29
N ASP A 33 5.41 2.34 1.19
CA ASP A 33 6.49 1.70 0.44
C ASP A 33 7.85 1.95 1.09
N VAL A 34 8.77 1.00 0.92
CA VAL A 34 10.16 1.14 1.40
C VAL A 34 10.96 2.09 0.52
N VAL A 35 10.55 2.28 -0.74
CA VAL A 35 11.14 3.27 -1.64
C VAL A 35 10.60 4.64 -1.26
N GLU A 36 11.47 5.45 -0.65
CA GLU A 36 11.12 6.79 -0.19
C GLU A 36 10.56 7.65 -1.33
N GLY A 37 9.51 8.41 -1.03
CA GLY A 37 8.86 9.30 -2.00
C GLY A 37 7.86 8.62 -2.94
N LEU A 38 7.99 7.31 -3.22
CA LEU A 38 7.10 6.61 -4.15
C LEU A 38 5.64 6.61 -3.67
N ALA A 39 5.41 6.15 -2.44
CA ALA A 39 4.09 6.12 -1.84
C ALA A 39 3.50 7.52 -1.68
N LYS A 40 4.32 8.49 -1.25
CA LYS A 40 3.93 9.88 -1.07
C LYS A 40 3.48 10.53 -2.38
N GLY A 41 4.25 10.37 -3.45
CA GLY A 41 3.91 10.90 -4.76
C GLY A 41 2.61 10.31 -5.30
N LYS A 42 2.42 9.00 -5.15
CA LYS A 42 1.22 8.32 -5.62
C LYS A 42 -0.03 8.65 -4.80
N ALA A 43 0.10 8.80 -3.48
CA ALA A 43 -0.99 9.27 -2.64
C ALA A 43 -1.39 10.71 -2.99
N LEU A 44 -0.41 11.59 -3.27
CA LEU A 44 -0.67 12.97 -3.67
C LEU A 44 -1.40 13.05 -5.02
N ASP A 45 -0.96 12.27 -6.01
CA ASP A 45 -1.59 12.19 -7.34
C ASP A 45 -3.07 11.78 -7.23
N ILE A 46 -3.36 10.73 -6.44
CA ILE A 46 -4.74 10.30 -6.17
C ILE A 46 -5.52 11.39 -5.43
N ALA A 47 -4.95 12.00 -4.39
CA ALA A 47 -5.60 13.06 -3.64
C ALA A 47 -6.00 14.25 -4.53
N GLN A 48 -5.17 14.63 -5.50
CA GLN A 48 -5.48 15.70 -6.45
C GLN A 48 -6.66 15.35 -7.37
N SER A 49 -6.85 14.07 -7.69
CA SER A 49 -8.00 13.59 -8.48
C SER A 49 -9.33 13.60 -7.72
N THR A 50 -9.32 13.65 -6.38
CA THR A 50 -10.54 13.54 -5.55
C THR A 50 -11.56 14.65 -5.79
N SER A 51 -11.10 15.85 -6.15
CA SER A 51 -11.97 16.98 -6.51
C SER A 51 -12.85 16.68 -7.73
N VAL A 52 -12.34 15.87 -8.66
CA VAL A 52 -13.05 15.45 -9.86
C VAL A 52 -13.98 14.27 -9.56
N SER A 53 -13.53 13.31 -8.75
CA SER A 53 -14.34 12.15 -8.38
C SER A 53 -15.39 12.44 -7.29
N GLY A 54 -15.36 13.62 -6.67
CA GLY A 54 -16.25 14.00 -5.58
C GLY A 54 -16.03 13.22 -4.28
N SER A 55 -14.87 12.56 -4.14
CA SER A 55 -14.56 11.67 -3.02
C SER A 55 -13.99 12.45 -1.84
N ASN A 56 -14.48 12.19 -0.63
CA ASN A 56 -13.95 12.75 0.60
C ASN A 56 -13.25 11.65 1.41
N ILE A 57 -11.98 11.39 1.13
CA ILE A 57 -11.16 10.49 1.94
C ILE A 57 -9.78 11.09 2.22
N ASN A 58 -9.17 10.68 3.32
CA ASN A 58 -7.78 11.01 3.60
C ASN A 58 -6.87 9.94 2.97
N LEU A 59 -5.88 10.37 2.17
CA LEU A 59 -4.78 9.51 1.73
C LEU A 59 -3.47 10.04 2.28
N ILE A 60 -2.68 9.14 2.87
CA ILE A 60 -1.29 9.42 3.21
C ILE A 60 -0.39 8.42 2.50
N GLY A 61 0.76 8.89 2.02
CA GLY A 61 1.82 8.06 1.48
C GLY A 61 3.06 8.17 2.36
N THR A 62 3.61 7.03 2.79
CA THR A 62 4.65 6.97 3.83
C THR A 62 5.64 5.83 3.60
N SER A 63 6.77 5.89 4.30
CA SER A 63 7.74 4.80 4.48
C SER A 63 7.88 4.41 5.96
N ASN A 64 7.02 4.94 6.84
CA ASN A 64 7.00 4.64 8.25
C ASN A 64 5.86 3.68 8.59
N TYR A 65 6.18 2.53 9.21
CA TYR A 65 5.18 1.55 9.62
C TYR A 65 4.23 2.09 10.69
N GLU A 66 4.65 3.01 11.56
CA GLU A 66 3.77 3.57 12.61
C GLU A 66 2.49 4.20 12.05
N ASP A 67 2.56 4.74 10.83
CA ASP A 67 1.40 5.30 10.15
C ASP A 67 0.35 4.23 9.79
N THR A 68 0.69 2.94 9.83
CA THR A 68 -0.23 1.81 9.61
C THR A 68 -0.96 1.36 10.89
N LYS A 69 -0.61 1.92 12.05
CA LYS A 69 -1.26 1.61 13.33
C LYS A 69 -2.77 1.81 13.29
N ASN A 70 -3.52 0.96 13.99
CA ASN A 70 -4.99 1.02 14.08
C ASN A 70 -5.72 0.91 12.73
N SER A 71 -5.10 0.34 11.70
CA SER A 71 -5.80 0.00 10.46
C SER A 71 -6.80 -1.13 10.68
N ASP A 72 -8.03 -0.97 10.18
CA ASP A 72 -9.05 -2.02 10.21
C ASP A 72 -8.67 -3.19 9.29
N VAL A 73 -8.00 -2.89 8.16
CA VAL A 73 -7.52 -3.87 7.19
C VAL A 73 -6.12 -3.48 6.70
N ILE A 74 -5.24 -4.46 6.60
CA ILE A 74 -3.92 -4.31 5.97
C ILE A 74 -3.85 -5.25 4.76
N ILE A 75 -3.60 -4.69 3.58
CA ILE A 75 -3.49 -5.42 2.33
C ILE A 75 -2.02 -5.40 1.89
N ILE A 76 -1.43 -6.58 1.75
CA ILE A 76 -0.03 -6.72 1.35
C ILE A 76 0.02 -6.97 -0.16
N THR A 77 0.51 -5.99 -0.89
CA THR A 77 0.78 -6.07 -2.34
C THR A 77 2.28 -6.02 -2.66
N ALA A 78 3.11 -5.76 -1.64
CA ALA A 78 4.55 -5.75 -1.73
C ALA A 78 5.09 -7.14 -2.10
N GLY A 79 5.98 -7.14 -3.07
CA GLY A 79 6.56 -8.34 -3.64
C GLY A 79 7.23 -8.00 -4.95
N ILE A 80 8.00 -8.94 -5.48
CA ILE A 80 8.60 -8.81 -6.79
C ILE A 80 7.81 -9.63 -7.83
N PRO A 81 7.62 -9.10 -9.05
CA PRO A 81 7.15 -9.91 -10.15
C PRO A 81 8.21 -10.93 -10.55
N ARG A 82 7.78 -12.03 -11.17
CA ARG A 82 8.70 -13.03 -11.73
C ARG A 82 9.58 -12.37 -12.79
N LYS A 83 10.90 -12.56 -12.66
CA LYS A 83 11.89 -12.10 -13.65
C LYS A 83 12.24 -13.22 -14.63
N LEU A 84 12.77 -12.85 -15.81
CA LEU A 84 13.27 -13.83 -16.78
C LEU A 84 14.37 -14.68 -16.12
N GLY A 85 14.32 -16.00 -16.33
CA GLY A 85 15.26 -16.95 -15.72
C GLY A 85 14.95 -17.38 -14.28
N MET A 86 13.92 -16.80 -13.64
CA MET A 86 13.53 -17.16 -12.27
C MET A 86 12.60 -18.39 -12.26
N SER A 87 12.88 -19.39 -11.42
CA SER A 87 11.97 -20.52 -11.19
C SER A 87 10.76 -20.12 -10.33
N ARG A 88 9.78 -21.02 -10.19
CA ARG A 88 8.65 -20.81 -9.26
C ARG A 88 9.13 -20.77 -7.80
N ASP A 89 10.09 -21.62 -7.47
CA ASP A 89 10.62 -21.74 -6.11
C ASP A 89 11.48 -20.52 -5.73
N ASP A 90 12.26 -19.98 -6.68
CA ASP A 90 13.04 -18.75 -6.45
C ASP A 90 12.12 -17.55 -6.18
N LEU A 91 11.03 -17.44 -6.96
CA LEU A 91 10.02 -16.39 -6.78
C LEU A 91 9.34 -16.51 -5.41
N LEU A 92 8.92 -17.73 -5.06
CA LEU A 92 8.31 -18.02 -3.77
C LEU A 92 9.27 -17.67 -2.63
N GLY A 93 10.51 -18.16 -2.68
CA GLY A 93 11.53 -17.91 -1.67
C GLY A 93 11.84 -16.42 -1.48
N THR A 94 11.84 -15.65 -2.56
CA THR A 94 12.05 -14.19 -2.49
C THR A 94 10.86 -13.47 -1.86
N ASN A 95 9.63 -13.78 -2.30
CA ASN A 95 8.43 -13.14 -1.76
C ASN A 95 8.12 -13.55 -0.31
N LEU A 96 8.47 -14.77 0.10
CA LEU A 96 8.36 -15.18 1.51
C LEU A 96 9.21 -14.31 2.43
N LYS A 97 10.43 -13.94 2.02
CA LYS A 97 11.29 -13.03 2.80
C LYS A 97 10.66 -11.64 2.93
N ILE A 98 10.10 -11.11 1.84
CA ILE A 98 9.42 -9.81 1.83
C ILE A 98 8.20 -9.83 2.75
N ILE A 99 7.33 -10.83 2.61
CA ILE A 99 6.12 -10.97 3.43
C ILE A 99 6.47 -11.10 4.92
N LYS A 100 7.52 -11.85 5.26
CA LYS A 100 8.00 -11.97 6.64
C LYS A 100 8.45 -10.61 7.21
N GLN A 101 9.26 -9.86 6.47
CA GLN A 101 9.70 -8.52 6.89
C GLN A 101 8.52 -7.56 7.08
N VAL A 102 7.56 -7.58 6.16
CA VAL A 102 6.33 -6.79 6.25
C VAL A 102 5.52 -7.15 7.49
N ALA A 103 5.30 -8.45 7.73
CA ALA A 103 4.56 -8.92 8.90
C ALA A 103 5.25 -8.54 10.22
N GLU A 104 6.57 -8.61 10.28
CA GLU A 104 7.36 -8.16 11.43
C GLU A 104 7.30 -6.64 11.64
N GLY A 105 7.25 -5.87 10.56
CA GLY A 105 7.05 -4.41 10.60
C GLY A 105 5.68 -4.05 11.16
N ILE A 106 4.61 -4.62 10.60
CA ILE A 106 3.23 -4.43 11.05
C ILE A 106 3.05 -4.85 12.51
N LYS A 107 3.66 -5.96 12.95
CA LYS A 107 3.54 -6.44 14.34
C LYS A 107 4.00 -5.41 15.38
N LYS A 108 4.87 -4.46 15.01
CA LYS A 108 5.44 -3.47 15.93
C LYS A 108 4.58 -2.22 16.10
N THR A 109 3.54 -2.04 15.28
CA THR A 109 2.69 -0.84 15.24
C THR A 109 1.48 -0.99 16.16
#